data_AF-A0A662EXX7-F1
#
_entry.id   AF-A0A662EXX7-F1
#
_cell.length_a   1.000
_cell.length_b   1.000
_cell.length_c   1.000
_cell.angle_alpha   90.00
_cell.angle_beta   90.00
_cell.angle_gamma   90.00
#
_symmetry.space_group_name_H-M   'P 1'
#
loop_
_entity.id
_entity.type
_entity.pdbx_description
1 polymer ?
#
loop_
_entity_poly.entity_id
_entity_poly.type
_entity_poly.pdbx_seq_one_letter_code
_entity_poly.pdbx_strand_id
1 'polypeptide(L)'
;LSHSFSSGITPVTLEAKVLSDADKLDAIGAIGIARSFLYSGETGRSLEETQRHFEEKLLRLKDSLYTDTARRLAVERDRFLREFYTQLEQELAFPDRQR
;
A
#
# COMPACT_ATOMS: atom_id res chain seq x y z
N LEU A 1 -22.21 -5.88 0.54
CA LEU A 1 -21.15 -5.16 -0.20
C LEU A 1 -20.07 -4.78 0.80
N SER A 2 -19.01 -5.57 0.94
CA SER A 2 -17.86 -5.19 1.78
C SER A 2 -16.65 -4.99 0.86
N HIS A 3 -16.04 -3.81 1.00
CA HIS A 3 -15.01 -3.29 0.09
C HIS A 3 -13.61 -3.32 0.71
N SER A 4 -13.48 -3.72 1.98
CA SER A 4 -12.19 -3.66 2.66
C SER A 4 -11.42 -4.96 2.53
N PHE A 5 -10.12 -4.82 2.27
CA PHE A 5 -9.10 -5.88 2.36
C PHE A 5 -9.18 -6.70 3.68
N SER A 6 -9.78 -6.13 4.74
CA SER A 6 -9.96 -6.75 6.05
C SER A 6 -11.16 -7.70 6.17
N SER A 7 -12.04 -7.79 5.17
CA SER A 7 -13.25 -8.64 5.28
C SER A 7 -13.00 -10.11 4.92
N GLY A 8 -11.87 -10.46 4.28
CA GLY A 8 -11.57 -11.82 3.83
C GLY A 8 -12.51 -12.38 2.74
N ILE A 9 -13.41 -11.55 2.21
CA ILE A 9 -14.39 -11.98 1.19
C ILE A 9 -13.72 -11.98 -0.18
N THR A 10 -13.70 -13.14 -0.84
CA THR A 10 -13.25 -13.24 -2.23
C THR A 10 -14.37 -12.76 -3.16
N PRO A 11 -14.15 -11.72 -3.99
CA PRO A 11 -15.15 -11.23 -4.92
C PRO A 11 -15.41 -12.24 -6.04
N VAL A 12 -16.69 -12.61 -6.20
CA VAL A 12 -17.12 -13.62 -7.18
C VAL A 12 -17.46 -12.98 -8.52
N THR A 13 -18.25 -11.89 -8.52
CA THR A 13 -18.70 -11.22 -9.75
C THR A 13 -17.61 -10.34 -10.35
N LEU A 14 -17.74 -10.01 -11.63
CA LEU A 14 -16.80 -9.12 -12.32
C LEU A 14 -16.81 -7.72 -11.71
N GLU A 15 -17.99 -7.18 -11.40
CA GLU A 15 -18.17 -5.86 -10.80
C GLU A 15 -17.51 -5.79 -9.43
N ALA A 16 -17.64 -6.84 -8.61
CA ALA A 16 -16.99 -6.92 -7.31
C ALA A 16 -15.46 -6.99 -7.42
N LYS A 17 -14.94 -7.68 -8.45
CA LYS A 17 -13.50 -7.72 -8.74
C LYS A 17 -12.97 -6.37 -9.18
N VAL A 18 -13.66 -5.70 -10.12
CA VAL A 18 -13.30 -4.35 -10.60
C VAL A 18 -13.28 -3.36 -9.45
N LEU A 19 -14.31 -3.40 -8.60
CA LEU A 19 -14.45 -2.54 -7.44
C LEU A 19 -13.37 -2.82 -6.37
N SER A 20 -13.04 -4.09 -6.12
CA SER A 20 -11.94 -4.46 -5.23
C SER A 20 -10.58 -3.99 -5.77
N ASP A 21 -10.35 -4.15 -7.07
CA ASP A 21 -9.12 -3.69 -7.72
C ASP A 21 -8.97 -2.16 -7.64
N ALA A 22 -10.06 -1.41 -7.83
CA ALA A 22 -10.05 0.06 -7.73
C ALA A 22 -9.65 0.54 -6.33
N ASP A 23 -10.19 -0.06 -5.27
CA ASP A 23 -9.81 0.24 -3.87
C ASP A 23 -8.32 -0.04 -3.62
N LYS A 24 -7.83 -1.20 -4.05
CA LYS A 24 -6.42 -1.59 -3.88
C LYS A 24 -5.47 -0.68 -4.66
N LEU A 25 -5.85 -0.28 -5.86
CA LEU A 25 -5.07 0.66 -6.67
C LEU A 25 -4.94 2.01 -5.97
N ASP A 26 -6.01 2.53 -5.35
CA ASP A 26 -5.98 3.79 -4.62
C ASP A 26 -5.12 3.72 -3.34
N ALA A 27 -5.01 2.54 -2.74
CA ALA A 27 -4.18 2.30 -1.57
C ALA A 27 -2.67 2.25 -1.87
N ILE A 28 -2.22 2.16 -3.13
CA ILE A 28 -0.80 2.08 -3.51
C ILE A 28 -0.30 3.28 -4.32
N GLY A 29 1.02 3.36 -4.51
CA GLY A 29 1.68 4.48 -5.19
C GLY A 29 1.76 5.73 -4.31
N ALA A 30 1.99 6.89 -4.93
CA ALA A 30 2.23 8.14 -4.22
C ALA A 30 1.08 8.54 -3.27
N ILE A 31 -0.17 8.35 -3.69
CA ILE A 31 -1.35 8.63 -2.85
C ILE A 31 -1.40 7.69 -1.65
N GLY A 32 -1.14 6.39 -1.87
CA GLY A 32 -1.08 5.39 -0.80
C GLY A 32 -0.03 5.72 0.26
N ILE A 33 1.16 6.15 -0.17
CA ILE A 33 2.23 6.62 0.73
C ILE A 33 1.74 7.80 1.57
N ALA A 34 1.24 8.86 0.91
CA ALA A 34 0.79 10.07 1.60
C ALA A 34 -0.32 9.76 2.63
N ARG A 35 -1.32 8.96 2.23
CA ARG A 35 -2.42 8.54 3.12
C ARG A 35 -1.92 7.73 4.32
N SER A 36 -0.93 6.87 4.13
CA SER A 36 -0.37 6.06 5.22
C SER A 36 0.28 6.93 6.29
N PHE A 37 1.11 7.89 5.89
CA PHE A 37 1.76 8.81 6.83
C PHE A 37 0.79 9.79 7.48
N LEU A 38 -0.18 10.32 6.74
CA LEU A 38 -1.25 11.15 7.31
C LEU A 38 -2.02 10.40 8.40
N TYR A 39 -2.42 9.17 8.11
CA TYR A 39 -3.10 8.33 9.08
C TYR A 39 -2.22 8.03 10.30
N SER A 40 -0.93 7.77 10.11
CA SER A 40 -0.01 7.55 11.23
C SER A 40 0.15 8.80 12.10
N GLY A 41 0.23 9.98 11.49
CA GLY A 41 0.26 11.25 12.21
C GLY A 41 -1.02 11.52 13.00
N GLU A 42 -2.19 11.23 12.41
CA GLU A 42 -3.49 11.39 13.06
C GLU A 42 -3.68 10.41 14.24
N THR A 43 -3.21 9.18 14.10
CA THR A 43 -3.40 8.12 15.10
C THR A 43 -2.26 7.98 16.10
N GLY A 44 -1.21 8.79 15.96
CA GLY A 44 -0.01 8.70 16.80
C GLY A 44 0.79 7.42 16.60
N ARG A 45 0.65 6.75 15.45
CA ARG A 45 1.45 5.58 15.12
C ARG A 45 2.91 5.95 14.92
N SER A 46 3.79 5.07 15.38
CA SER A 46 5.21 5.24 15.15
C SER A 46 5.59 5.00 13.69
N LEU A 47 6.81 5.38 13.34
CA LEU A 47 7.35 5.12 12.01
C LEU A 47 7.49 3.62 11.76
N GLU A 48 7.91 2.85 12.76
CA GLU A 48 8.03 1.39 12.71
C GLU A 48 6.68 0.71 12.47
N GLU A 49 5.61 1.21 13.10
CA GLU A 49 4.25 0.72 12.84
C GLU A 49 3.78 1.03 11.41
N THR A 50 4.23 2.17 10.87
CA THR A 50 3.97 2.56 9.49
C THR A 50 4.75 1.66 8.52
N GLN A 51 6.02 1.38 8.78
CA GLN A 51 6.83 0.45 7.98
C GLN A 51 6.20 -0.95 7.94
N ARG A 52 5.77 -1.46 9.09
CA ARG A 52 5.05 -2.74 9.16
C ARG A 52 3.78 -2.73 8.30
N HIS A 53 3.05 -1.61 8.24
CA HIS A 53 1.89 -1.48 7.35
C HIS A 53 2.25 -1.59 5.87
N PHE A 54 3.40 -1.05 5.46
CA PHE A 54 3.91 -1.19 4.09
C PHE A 54 4.18 -2.66 3.75
N GLU A 55 4.91 -3.36 4.62
CA GLU A 55 5.32 -4.76 4.42
C GLU A 55 4.14 -5.74 4.45
N GLU A 56 3.25 -5.60 5.43
CA GLU A 56 2.14 -6.51 5.64
C GLU A 56 1.04 -6.33 4.59
N LYS A 57 0.88 -5.09 4.08
CA LYS A 57 -0.24 -4.74 3.21
C LYS A 57 0.21 -4.14 1.88
N LEU A 58 0.72 -2.91 1.87
CA LEU A 58 0.82 -2.12 0.64
C LEU A 58 1.69 -2.80 -0.43
N LEU A 59 2.83 -3.37 -0.03
CA LEU A 59 3.77 -4.07 -0.90
C LEU A 59 3.24 -5.40 -1.46
N ARG A 60 2.10 -5.88 -0.96
CA ARG A 60 1.44 -7.14 -1.39
C ARG A 60 0.19 -6.89 -2.22
N LEU A 61 -0.32 -5.65 -2.29
CA LEU A 61 -1.62 -5.37 -2.89
C LEU A 61 -1.66 -5.66 -4.40
N LYS A 62 -0.57 -5.40 -5.14
CA LYS A 62 -0.47 -5.67 -6.58
C LYS A 62 -0.71 -7.15 -6.91
N ASP A 63 -0.22 -8.06 -6.07
CA ASP A 63 -0.35 -9.51 -6.29
C ASP A 63 -1.77 -10.02 -6.01
N SER A 64 -2.58 -9.20 -5.34
CA SER A 64 -3.98 -9.52 -5.00
C SER A 64 -5.00 -8.92 -5.98
N LEU A 65 -4.55 -8.38 -7.12
CA LEU A 65 -5.42 -7.80 -8.15
C LEU A 65 -6.03 -8.87 -9.06
N TYR A 66 -7.30 -8.70 -9.41
CA TYR A 66 -8.08 -9.67 -10.17
C TYR A 66 -7.99 -9.47 -11.68
N THR A 67 -8.02 -8.23 -12.15
CA THR A 67 -8.11 -7.88 -13.58
C THR A 67 -6.74 -7.53 -14.17
N ASP A 68 -6.53 -7.87 -15.44
CA ASP A 68 -5.27 -7.55 -16.15
C ASP A 68 -5.07 -6.04 -16.31
N THR A 69 -6.17 -5.29 -16.47
CA THR A 69 -6.11 -3.82 -16.49
C THR A 69 -5.60 -3.26 -15.17
N ALA A 70 -6.10 -3.76 -14.03
CA ALA A 70 -5.61 -3.31 -12.74
C ALA A 70 -4.14 -3.68 -12.53
N ARG A 71 -3.72 -4.90 -12.90
CA ARG A 71 -2.31 -5.32 -12.81
C ARG A 71 -1.39 -4.38 -13.60
N ARG A 72 -1.78 -3.99 -14.83
CA ARG A 72 -1.03 -3.02 -15.65
C ARG A 72 -0.95 -1.65 -14.98
N LEU A 73 -2.06 -1.14 -14.46
CA LEU A 73 -2.09 0.16 -13.75
C LEU A 73 -1.26 0.14 -12.46
N ALA A 74 -1.18 -1.01 -11.80
CA ALA A 74 -0.41 -1.18 -10.57
C ALA A 74 1.10 -1.23 -10.78
N VAL A 75 1.60 -1.50 -12.00
CA VAL A 75 3.05 -1.66 -12.26
C VAL A 75 3.83 -0.43 -11.79
N GLU A 76 3.46 0.75 -12.29
CA GLU A 76 4.18 1.99 -11.97
C GLU A 76 3.95 2.42 -10.51
N ARG A 77 2.74 2.18 -9.98
CA ARG A 77 2.40 2.51 -8.58
C ARG A 77 3.20 1.66 -7.58
N ASP A 78 3.30 0.36 -7.84
CA ASP A 78 4.08 -0.60 -7.06
C ASP A 78 5.58 -0.33 -7.18
N ARG A 79 6.07 0.01 -8.39
CA ARG A 79 7.47 0.41 -8.58
C ARG A 79 7.83 1.60 -7.69
N PHE A 80 7.07 2.69 -7.78
CA PHE A 80 7.30 3.89 -6.98
C PHE A 80 7.18 3.61 -5.47
N LEU A 81 6.20 2.80 -5.06
CA LEU A 81 6.02 2.39 -3.67
C LEU A 81 7.24 1.67 -3.11
N ARG A 82 7.82 0.74 -3.89
CA ARG A 82 9.03 -0.01 -3.51
C ARG A 82 10.24 0.89 -3.46
N GLU A 83 10.44 1.73 -4.46
CA GLU A 83 11.56 2.69 -4.50
C GLU A 83 11.54 3.62 -3.28
N PHE A 84 10.37 4.19 -2.97
CA PHE A 84 10.19 5.02 -1.78
C PHE A 84 10.51 4.24 -0.50
N TYR A 85 9.96 3.02 -0.35
CA TYR A 85 10.15 2.23 0.86
C TYR A 85 11.62 1.82 1.05
N THR A 86 12.30 1.39 -0.01
CA THR A 86 13.74 1.07 0.04
C THR A 86 14.58 2.29 0.43
N GLN A 87 14.27 3.47 -0.12
CA GLN A 87 14.97 4.70 0.26
C GLN A 87 14.72 5.05 1.74
N LEU A 88 13.46 4.94 2.20
CA LEU A 88 13.09 5.17 3.60
C LEU A 88 13.84 4.23 4.55
N GLU A 89 13.90 2.93 4.24
CA GLU A 89 14.63 1.96 5.06
C GLU A 89 16.12 2.28 5.13
N GLN A 90 16.74 2.67 4.02
CA GLN A 90 18.14 3.07 4.00
C GLN A 90 18.36 4.29 4.89
N GLU A 91 17.56 5.35 4.76
CA GLU A 91 17.69 6.57 5.56
C GLU A 91 17.50 6.32 7.06
N LEU A 92 16.65 5.37 7.44
CA LEU A 92 16.44 4.99 8.85
C LEU A 92 17.53 4.06 9.38
N ALA A 93 18.10 3.19 8.54
CA ALA A 93 19.20 2.30 8.90
C ALA A 93 20.54 3.02 9.07
N PHE A 94 20.68 4.22 8.52
CA PHE A 94 21.78 5.14 8.79
C PHE A 94 21.31 6.22 9.78
N PRO A 95 21.27 5.93 11.09
CA PRO A 95 21.08 6.98 12.08
C PRO A 95 22.33 7.85 11.99
N ASP A 96 22.24 8.97 11.29
CA ASP A 96 23.38 9.84 11.13
C ASP A 96 23.89 10.26 12.51
N ARG A 97 25.20 10.11 12.64
CA ARG A 97 26.04 10.43 13.78
C ARG A 97 25.98 11.93 14.05
N GLN A 98 24.90 12.44 14.62
CA GLN A 98 24.78 13.76 15.26
C GLN A 98 23.33 13.97 15.74
N ARG A 99 22.98 13.32 16.85
CA ARG A 99 22.09 13.90 17.85
C ARG A 99 22.76 13.78 19.21
#